data_AF-A0A7S1S3C6-F1
#
_entry.id   AF-A0A7S1S3C6-F1
#
_cell.length_a   1.000
_cell.length_b   1.000
_cell.length_c   1.000
_cell.angle_alpha   90.00
_cell.angle_beta   90.00
_cell.angle_gamma   90.00
#
_symmetry.space_group_name_H-M   'P 1'
#
loop_
_entity.id
_entity.type
_entity.pdbx_description
1 polymer ?
#
loop_
_entity_poly.entity_id
_entity_poly.type
_entity_poly.pdbx_seq_one_letter_code
_entity_poly.pdbx_strand_id
1 'polypeptide(L)'
;MMYSPVIRRLQEASRFYFRGLKPPGMLYVTDGGVQDCTALMQLMRRRVERILLVLAASDPGDDLGVLRTAMDVAVASKLGCFYDPRDPRRDVKILLDEFKKDLHMPYLHLGIRYGWDGPSTSESFGRLIIVKNRLQEGFGQQPVRPLLTEEEIRGEQDMARPTLGKGKWGDMLEEDLGGYGCCDCCHTHCGNAGRKFPHLSFTGYMYLTPQLFSSLSRLGHDLSEAAIQAVTSPGRCG
;
A
#
# COMPACT_ATOMS: atom_id res chain seq x y z
N MET A 1 -16.37 -9.57 2.65
CA MET A 1 -16.78 -10.71 3.52
C MET A 1 -17.62 -10.20 4.70
N MET A 2 -18.67 -9.40 4.43
CA MET A 2 -19.52 -8.76 5.45
C MET A 2 -21.03 -8.89 5.14
N TYR A 3 -21.42 -9.95 4.42
CA TYR A 3 -22.83 -10.15 4.03
C TYR A 3 -23.53 -11.30 4.77
N SER A 4 -22.86 -12.03 5.67
CA SER A 4 -23.50 -13.08 6.47
C SER A 4 -23.98 -12.53 7.82
N PRO A 5 -25.30 -12.49 8.09
CA PRO A 5 -25.85 -12.06 9.38
C PRO A 5 -25.37 -12.92 10.56
N VAL A 6 -24.98 -14.17 10.29
CA VAL A 6 -24.54 -15.14 11.29
C VAL A 6 -23.18 -14.77 11.85
N ILE A 7 -22.22 -14.40 10.99
CA ILE A 7 -20.88 -13.98 11.41
C ILE A 7 -20.96 -12.71 12.25
N ARG A 8 -21.81 -11.75 11.83
CA ARG A 8 -22.06 -10.52 12.57
C ARG A 8 -22.63 -10.81 13.96
N ARG A 9 -23.64 -11.68 14.07
CA ARG A 9 -24.21 -12.07 15.37
C ARG A 9 -23.22 -12.81 16.26
N LEU A 10 -22.33 -13.62 15.68
CA LEU A 10 -21.25 -14.30 16.41
C LEU A 10 -20.22 -13.31 16.96
N GLN A 11 -19.81 -12.32 16.16
CA GLN A 11 -18.90 -11.26 16.61
C GLN A 11 -19.56 -10.38 17.69
N GLU A 12 -20.83 -9.97 17.48
CA GLU A 12 -21.61 -9.21 18.46
C GLU A 12 -21.83 -9.98 19.77
N ALA A 13 -22.07 -11.30 19.70
CA ALA A 13 -22.26 -12.16 20.86
C ALA A 13 -20.95 -12.45 21.61
N SER A 14 -19.86 -12.69 20.88
CA SER A 14 -18.56 -13.02 21.48
C SER A 14 -17.93 -11.85 22.24
N ARG A 15 -18.30 -10.60 21.90
CA ARG A 15 -17.74 -9.36 22.49
C ARG A 15 -16.20 -9.34 22.55
N PHE A 16 -15.55 -10.09 21.67
CA PHE A 16 -14.10 -10.16 21.60
C PHE A 16 -13.60 -8.91 20.86
N TYR A 17 -13.53 -7.79 21.58
CA TYR A 17 -12.94 -6.57 21.09
C TYR A 17 -11.84 -6.12 22.04
N PHE A 18 -10.67 -5.82 21.48
CA PHE A 18 -9.63 -5.12 22.19
C PHE A 18 -10.03 -3.64 22.30
N ARG A 19 -10.24 -3.17 23.53
CA ARG A 19 -10.53 -1.76 23.80
C ARG A 19 -9.23 -1.10 24.26
N GLY A 20 -8.62 -0.28 23.40
CA GLY A 20 -7.51 0.56 23.82
C GLY A 20 -7.90 1.49 24.97
N LEU A 21 -6.98 1.74 25.91
CA LEU A 21 -7.20 2.60 27.08
C LEU A 21 -7.51 4.06 26.72
N LYS A 22 -7.10 4.49 25.52
CA LYS A 22 -7.35 5.83 24.99
C LYS A 22 -8.01 5.70 23.62
N PRO A 23 -9.21 6.28 23.40
CA PRO A 23 -9.80 6.28 22.06
C PRO A 23 -8.89 7.08 21.12
N PRO A 24 -8.70 6.64 19.87
CA PRO A 24 -7.95 7.43 18.89
C PRO A 24 -8.65 8.77 18.68
N GLY A 25 -7.87 9.85 18.55
CA GLY A 25 -8.41 11.20 18.33
C GLY A 25 -9.27 11.31 17.07
N MET A 26 -9.16 10.33 16.16
CA MET A 26 -10.13 10.07 15.11
C MET A 26 -9.98 8.64 14.58
N LEU A 27 -11.10 7.97 14.32
CA LEU A 27 -11.15 6.69 13.61
C LEU A 27 -11.93 6.90 12.30
N TYR A 28 -11.25 6.83 11.17
CA TYR A 28 -11.87 6.90 9.84
C TYR A 28 -11.88 5.49 9.24
N VAL A 29 -13.08 4.92 9.09
CA VAL A 29 -13.28 3.59 8.50
C VAL A 29 -14.07 3.79 7.21
N THR A 30 -13.46 3.48 6.08
CA THR A 30 -14.13 3.44 4.78
C THR A 30 -14.06 2.03 4.26
N ASP A 31 -15.14 1.52 3.65
CA ASP A 31 -15.01 0.36 2.76
C ASP A 31 -14.32 0.71 1.43
N GLY A 32 -14.01 2.00 1.23
CA GLY A 32 -13.37 2.52 0.03
C GLY A 32 -14.22 2.30 -1.21
N GLY A 33 -15.54 2.46 -1.13
CA GLY A 33 -16.41 2.46 -2.31
C GLY A 33 -15.92 3.40 -3.44
N VAL A 34 -16.64 3.40 -4.56
CA VAL A 34 -16.29 3.97 -5.88
C VAL A 34 -15.69 5.40 -5.90
N GLN A 35 -15.82 6.19 -4.83
CA GLN A 35 -15.40 7.60 -4.78
C GLN A 35 -14.06 7.91 -4.07
N ASP A 36 -13.66 7.17 -3.03
CA ASP A 36 -12.36 7.41 -2.35
C ASP A 36 -11.91 6.18 -1.55
N CYS A 37 -11.17 5.28 -2.21
CA CYS A 37 -10.49 4.16 -1.55
C CYS A 37 -9.07 4.50 -1.04
N THR A 38 -8.66 5.78 -1.14
CA THR A 38 -7.32 6.25 -0.77
C THR A 38 -7.30 7.07 0.52
N ALA A 39 -8.45 7.56 0.95
CA ALA A 39 -8.62 8.59 2.00
C ALA A 39 -7.91 9.93 1.69
N LEU A 40 -7.37 10.11 0.48
CA LEU A 40 -6.58 11.28 0.10
C LEU A 40 -7.41 12.57 0.24
N MET A 41 -8.71 12.52 -0.08
CA MET A 41 -9.57 13.71 -0.02
C MET A 41 -9.70 14.23 1.41
N GLN A 42 -9.82 13.33 2.39
CA GLN A 42 -9.95 13.73 3.79
C GLN A 42 -8.66 14.33 4.35
N LEU A 43 -7.51 13.77 3.96
CA LEU A 43 -6.21 14.31 4.35
C LEU A 43 -5.97 15.69 3.70
N MET A 44 -6.35 15.85 2.44
CA MET A 44 -6.23 17.13 1.75
C MET A 44 -7.16 18.20 2.33
N ARG A 45 -8.40 17.87 2.71
CA ARG A 45 -9.32 18.80 3.41
C ARG A 45 -8.72 19.36 4.70
N ARG A 46 -7.87 18.59 5.37
CA ARG A 46 -7.15 19.00 6.59
C ARG A 46 -5.81 19.67 6.32
N ARG A 47 -5.43 19.82 5.05
CA ARG A 47 -4.15 20.39 4.62
C ARG A 47 -2.96 19.70 5.27
N VAL A 48 -3.01 18.36 5.34
CA VAL A 48 -1.94 17.56 5.94
C VAL A 48 -0.63 17.77 5.18
N GLU A 49 0.40 18.28 5.86
CA GLU A 49 1.69 18.59 5.24
C GLU A 49 2.38 17.35 4.65
N ARG A 50 2.16 16.16 5.23
CA ARG A 50 2.89 14.94 4.91
C ARG A 50 1.93 13.77 4.81
N ILE A 51 1.76 13.26 3.59
CA ILE A 51 0.88 12.13 3.30
C ILE A 51 1.73 10.99 2.74
N LEU A 52 1.74 9.85 3.43
CA LEU A 52 2.22 8.58 2.90
C LEU A 52 1.00 7.77 2.43
N LEU A 53 0.92 7.48 1.14
CA LEU A 53 -0.13 6.69 0.54
C LEU A 53 0.44 5.34 0.08
N VAL A 54 0.04 4.26 0.76
CA VAL A 54 0.29 2.89 0.26
C VAL A 54 -0.84 2.53 -0.69
N LEU A 55 -0.56 2.58 -1.99
CA LEU A 55 -1.54 2.33 -3.04
C LEU A 55 -1.65 0.81 -3.32
N ALA A 56 -2.52 0.15 -2.57
CA ALA A 56 -2.80 -1.28 -2.68
C ALA A 56 -3.99 -1.61 -3.61
N ALA A 57 -4.27 -0.77 -4.60
CA ALA A 57 -5.33 -1.01 -5.58
C ALA A 57 -4.95 -2.13 -6.56
N SER A 58 -5.94 -2.90 -7.03
CA SER A 58 -5.75 -3.88 -8.11
C SER A 58 -5.42 -3.16 -9.42
N ASP A 59 -4.14 -3.00 -9.69
CA ASP A 59 -3.61 -2.26 -10.83
C ASP A 59 -2.37 -2.97 -11.39
N PRO A 60 -2.53 -4.10 -12.10
CA PRO A 60 -1.42 -4.89 -12.62
C PRO A 60 -0.62 -4.16 -13.71
N GLY A 61 -1.20 -3.12 -14.33
CA GLY A 61 -0.58 -2.36 -15.41
C GLY A 61 0.12 -1.08 -14.96
N ASP A 62 0.17 -0.81 -13.65
CA ASP A 62 0.71 0.44 -13.11
C ASP A 62 0.08 1.70 -13.74
N ASP A 63 -1.21 1.62 -14.09
CA ASP A 63 -1.94 2.73 -14.71
C ASP A 63 -2.25 3.85 -13.71
N LEU A 64 -2.19 3.55 -12.41
CA LEU A 64 -2.47 4.46 -11.30
C LEU A 64 -3.88 5.05 -11.38
N GLY A 65 -4.83 4.32 -11.99
CA GLY A 65 -6.17 4.82 -12.28
C GLY A 65 -6.91 5.35 -11.04
N VAL A 66 -6.80 4.65 -9.91
CA VAL A 66 -7.36 5.09 -8.62
C VAL A 66 -6.75 6.43 -8.16
N LEU A 67 -5.42 6.56 -8.26
CA LEU A 67 -4.72 7.79 -7.86
C LEU A 67 -5.09 8.96 -8.79
N ARG A 68 -5.12 8.73 -10.10
CA ARG A 68 -5.52 9.75 -11.09
C ARG A 68 -6.93 10.26 -10.80
N THR A 69 -7.89 9.35 -10.61
CA THR A 69 -9.27 9.71 -10.24
C THR A 69 -9.32 10.49 -8.93
N ALA A 70 -8.58 10.05 -7.90
CA ALA A 70 -8.53 10.78 -6.63
C ALA A 70 -7.97 12.20 -6.80
N MET A 71 -6.89 12.35 -7.58
CA MET A 71 -6.31 13.67 -7.89
C MET A 71 -7.30 14.57 -8.64
N ASP A 72 -7.97 14.05 -9.66
CA ASP A 72 -8.98 14.80 -10.44
C ASP A 72 -10.14 15.25 -9.55
N VAL A 73 -10.62 14.38 -8.65
CA VAL A 73 -11.69 14.72 -7.68
C VAL A 73 -11.22 15.81 -6.70
N ALA A 74 -9.97 15.75 -6.22
CA ALA A 74 -9.41 16.79 -5.34
C ALA A 74 -9.36 18.16 -6.01
N VAL A 75 -8.91 18.19 -7.27
CA VAL A 75 -8.81 19.39 -8.10
C VAL A 75 -10.22 19.94 -8.37
N ALA A 76 -11.16 19.09 -8.82
CA ALA A 76 -12.55 19.49 -9.07
C ALA A 76 -13.25 20.01 -7.80
N SER A 77 -12.88 19.47 -6.63
CA SER A 77 -13.38 19.89 -5.32
C SER A 77 -12.65 21.12 -4.75
N LYS A 78 -11.74 21.73 -5.52
CA LYS A 78 -10.96 22.92 -5.13
C LYS A 78 -10.15 22.75 -3.83
N LEU A 79 -9.71 21.51 -3.53
CA LEU A 79 -8.89 21.26 -2.34
C LEU A 79 -7.44 21.70 -2.53
N GLY A 80 -6.94 21.60 -3.76
CA GLY A 80 -5.59 21.99 -4.13
C GLY A 80 -5.23 21.48 -5.53
N CYS A 81 -3.96 21.64 -5.89
CA CYS A 81 -3.37 21.11 -7.11
C CYS A 81 -2.08 20.33 -6.81
N PHE A 82 -1.71 19.46 -7.75
CA PHE A 82 -0.54 18.60 -7.63
C PHE A 82 0.55 19.04 -8.61
N TYR A 83 1.81 18.87 -8.24
CA TYR A 83 2.96 19.24 -9.08
C TYR A 83 4.15 18.30 -8.87
N ASP A 84 5.10 18.25 -9.82
CA ASP A 84 6.40 17.57 -9.62
C ASP A 84 7.30 18.47 -8.76
N PRO A 85 7.72 18.05 -7.56
CA PRO A 85 8.58 18.85 -6.69
C PRO A 85 9.95 19.21 -7.30
N ARG A 86 10.42 18.44 -8.29
CA ARG A 86 11.69 18.68 -8.99
C ARG A 86 11.54 19.72 -10.10
N ASP A 87 10.36 19.78 -10.72
CA ASP A 87 10.02 20.78 -11.75
C ASP A 87 8.51 21.10 -11.71
N PRO A 88 8.10 22.12 -10.94
CA PRO A 88 6.67 22.46 -10.79
C PRO A 88 5.97 22.90 -12.07
N ARG A 89 6.72 23.19 -13.15
CA ARG A 89 6.15 23.59 -14.45
C ARG A 89 5.77 22.38 -15.30
N ARG A 90 6.25 21.19 -14.93
CA ARG A 90 6.02 19.95 -15.64
C ARG A 90 4.62 19.41 -15.34
N ASP A 91 3.94 18.92 -16.37
CA ASP A 91 2.67 18.22 -16.19
C ASP A 91 2.89 16.95 -15.34
N VAL A 92 2.15 16.84 -14.24
CA VAL A 92 2.20 15.71 -13.32
C VAL A 92 1.92 14.38 -14.01
N LYS A 93 1.13 14.36 -15.09
CA LYS A 93 0.84 13.15 -15.87
C LYS A 93 2.11 12.53 -16.45
N ILE A 94 3.08 13.34 -16.81
CA ILE A 94 4.37 12.86 -17.31
C ILE A 94 5.11 12.10 -16.20
N LEU A 95 5.13 12.66 -14.98
CA LEU A 95 5.73 12.01 -13.82
C LEU A 95 5.02 10.70 -13.46
N LEU A 96 3.68 10.66 -13.55
CA LEU A 96 2.91 9.42 -13.36
C LEU A 96 3.31 8.34 -14.39
N ASP A 97 3.51 8.72 -15.65
CA ASP A 97 3.91 7.81 -16.72
C ASP A 97 5.36 7.35 -16.59
N GLU A 98 6.26 8.20 -16.09
CA GLU A 98 7.63 7.81 -15.72
C GLU A 98 7.63 6.79 -14.60
N PHE A 99 6.88 7.06 -13.52
CA PHE A 99 6.76 6.12 -12.42
C PHE A 99 6.19 4.78 -12.89
N LYS A 100 5.25 4.76 -13.84
CA LYS A 100 4.75 3.50 -14.44
C LYS A 100 5.85 2.73 -15.18
N LYS A 101 6.76 3.41 -15.87
CA LYS A 101 7.80 2.78 -16.72
C LYS A 101 9.05 2.39 -15.93
N ASP A 102 9.41 3.17 -14.93
CA ASP A 102 10.61 2.97 -14.12
C ASP A 102 10.28 2.16 -12.86
N LEU A 103 10.56 0.86 -12.92
CA LEU A 103 10.40 -0.05 -11.78
C LEU A 103 11.46 0.16 -10.69
N HIS A 104 12.57 0.85 -10.98
CA HIS A 104 13.58 1.18 -9.98
C HIS A 104 13.20 2.38 -9.15
N MET A 105 12.22 3.18 -9.58
CA MET A 105 11.67 4.27 -8.78
C MET A 105 10.89 3.66 -7.59
N PRO A 106 11.40 3.76 -6.35
CA PRO A 106 10.82 3.04 -5.21
C PRO A 106 9.50 3.65 -4.74
N TYR A 107 9.31 4.95 -5.00
CA TYR A 107 8.11 5.69 -4.68
C TYR A 107 7.91 6.87 -5.62
N LEU A 108 6.68 7.33 -5.73
CA LEU A 108 6.31 8.54 -6.44
C LEU A 108 6.17 9.71 -5.45
N HIS A 109 6.78 10.84 -5.75
CA HIS A 109 6.68 12.05 -4.93
C HIS A 109 5.96 13.16 -5.68
N LEU A 110 4.80 13.56 -5.16
CA LEU A 110 4.01 14.69 -5.64
C LEU A 110 3.99 15.81 -4.60
N GLY A 111 4.16 17.04 -5.05
CA GLY A 111 3.85 18.22 -4.27
C GLY A 111 2.35 18.50 -4.29
N ILE A 112 1.81 19.02 -3.20
CA ILE A 112 0.45 19.52 -3.09
C ILE A 112 0.53 21.01 -2.77
N ARG A 113 -0.14 21.84 -3.56
CA ARG A 113 -0.44 23.23 -3.18
C ARG A 113 -1.91 23.31 -2.79
N TYR A 114 -2.18 23.61 -1.53
CA TYR A 114 -3.54 23.71 -1.00
C TYR A 114 -4.18 25.06 -1.33
N GLY A 115 -5.50 25.03 -1.54
CA GLY A 115 -6.29 26.21 -1.89
C GLY A 115 -6.46 26.39 -3.40
N TRP A 116 -7.40 27.26 -3.77
CA TRP A 116 -7.85 27.44 -5.16
C TRP A 116 -7.88 28.90 -5.58
N ASP A 117 -8.48 29.77 -4.75
CA ASP A 117 -8.60 31.20 -4.97
C ASP A 117 -8.19 31.95 -3.68
N GLY A 118 -7.20 32.85 -3.72
CA GLY A 118 -6.94 33.79 -2.61
C GLY A 118 -5.54 34.41 -2.55
N PRO A 119 -5.40 35.69 -2.13
CA PRO A 119 -4.10 36.35 -1.95
C PRO A 119 -3.36 35.79 -0.72
N SER A 120 -2.27 35.05 -0.97
CA SER A 120 -1.06 34.83 -0.15
C SER A 120 -1.09 34.55 1.36
N THR A 121 -2.21 34.60 2.09
CA THR A 121 -2.21 34.49 3.57
C THR A 121 -2.59 33.11 4.12
N SER A 122 -2.79 32.11 3.27
CA SER A 122 -2.73 30.70 3.71
C SER A 122 -2.36 29.74 2.58
N GLU A 123 -1.44 30.14 1.69
CA GLU A 123 -0.81 29.15 0.83
C GLU A 123 -0.07 28.16 1.74
N SER A 124 -0.58 26.94 1.77
CA SER A 124 0.01 25.84 2.52
C SER A 124 0.35 24.76 1.52
N PHE A 125 1.49 24.12 1.73
CA PHE A 125 1.98 23.07 0.86
C PHE A 125 1.98 21.75 1.62
N GLY A 126 1.77 20.68 0.88
CA GLY A 126 1.90 19.32 1.36
C GLY A 126 2.78 18.52 0.42
N ARG A 127 3.17 17.34 0.87
CA ARG A 127 3.83 16.33 0.06
C ARG A 127 3.03 15.04 0.14
N LEU A 128 2.89 14.39 -1.01
CA LEU A 128 2.26 13.10 -1.17
C LEU A 128 3.31 12.14 -1.68
N ILE A 129 3.71 11.19 -0.83
CA ILE A 129 4.62 10.11 -1.16
C ILE A 129 3.77 8.86 -1.37
N ILE A 130 3.83 8.27 -2.55
CA ILE A 130 3.06 7.09 -2.92
C ILE A 130 3.99 5.88 -3.04
N VAL A 131 3.67 4.83 -2.30
CA VAL A 131 4.30 3.50 -2.40
C VAL A 131 3.31 2.55 -3.05
N LYS A 132 3.79 1.71 -3.96
CA LYS A 132 3.00 0.63 -4.55
C LYS A 132 3.78 -0.67 -4.47
N ASN A 133 3.08 -1.77 -4.22
CA ASN A 133 3.66 -3.11 -4.17
C ASN A 133 4.07 -3.57 -5.58
N ARG A 134 5.22 -3.10 -6.04
CA ARG A 134 5.83 -3.47 -7.31
C ARG A 134 6.95 -4.45 -7.07
N LEU A 135 7.05 -5.46 -7.91
CA LEU A 135 8.19 -6.34 -7.91
C LEU A 135 9.34 -5.65 -8.65
N GLN A 136 10.27 -5.05 -7.91
CA GLN A 136 11.50 -4.52 -8.52
C GLN A 136 12.35 -5.69 -9.06
N GLU A 137 13.22 -5.39 -10.04
CA GLU A 137 14.13 -6.40 -10.58
C GLU A 137 14.94 -7.07 -9.44
N GLY A 138 14.92 -8.40 -9.40
CA GLY A 138 15.58 -9.22 -8.37
C GLY A 138 14.73 -9.62 -7.17
N PHE A 139 13.54 -9.04 -6.95
CA PHE A 139 12.66 -9.44 -5.85
C PHE A 139 11.86 -10.73 -6.13
N GLY A 140 11.54 -11.03 -7.39
CA GLY A 140 10.76 -12.22 -7.76
C GLY A 140 11.48 -13.55 -7.52
N GLN A 141 12.81 -13.52 -7.51
CA GLN A 141 13.65 -14.72 -7.40
C GLN A 141 13.96 -15.08 -5.94
N GLN A 142 13.22 -14.53 -4.99
CA GLN A 142 13.40 -14.87 -3.59
C GLN A 142 12.73 -16.22 -3.28
N PRO A 143 13.42 -17.11 -2.56
CA PRO A 143 12.84 -18.35 -2.09
C PRO A 143 11.75 -18.08 -1.05
N VAL A 144 10.73 -18.94 -1.00
CA VAL A 144 9.68 -18.84 0.02
C VAL A 144 10.29 -18.98 1.41
N ARG A 145 10.25 -17.88 2.17
CA ARG A 145 10.75 -17.81 3.56
C ARG A 145 9.75 -18.41 4.55
N PRO A 146 10.18 -18.85 5.75
CA PRO A 146 9.27 -19.23 6.83
C PRO A 146 8.24 -18.12 7.15
N LEU A 147 7.16 -18.46 7.85
CA LEU A 147 6.16 -17.48 8.31
C LEU A 147 6.83 -16.39 9.16
N LEU A 148 6.23 -15.20 9.17
CA LEU A 148 6.66 -14.09 10.01
C LEU A 148 6.74 -14.52 11.48
N THR A 149 7.83 -14.15 12.14
CA THR A 149 8.00 -14.29 13.59
C THR A 149 7.60 -13.00 14.30
N GLU A 150 7.34 -13.09 15.61
CA GLU A 150 7.04 -11.89 16.39
C GLU A 150 8.27 -10.97 16.48
N GLU A 151 9.46 -11.56 16.58
CA GLU A 151 10.75 -10.86 16.61
C GLU A 151 11.00 -10.09 15.30
N GLU A 152 10.66 -10.68 14.14
CA GLU A 152 10.73 -10.01 12.84
C GLU A 152 9.78 -8.81 12.77
N ILE A 153 8.54 -8.98 13.22
CA ILE A 153 7.53 -7.90 13.24
C ILE A 153 7.97 -6.73 14.14
N ARG A 154 8.64 -7.04 15.26
CA ARG A 154 9.17 -6.03 16.20
C ARG A 154 10.46 -5.37 15.71
N GLY A 155 11.09 -5.89 14.65
CA GLY A 155 12.39 -5.42 14.17
C GLY A 155 13.56 -5.82 15.09
N GLU A 156 13.37 -6.83 15.93
CA GLU A 156 14.38 -7.34 16.87
C GLU A 156 15.31 -8.38 16.22
N GLN A 157 14.91 -8.90 15.06
CA GLN A 157 15.71 -9.81 14.26
C GLN A 157 16.31 -9.05 13.07
N ASP A 158 17.64 -9.11 12.92
CA ASP A 158 18.28 -8.66 11.68
C ASP A 158 17.67 -9.46 10.53
N MET A 159 17.07 -8.77 9.57
CA MET A 159 16.50 -9.33 8.32
C MET A 159 17.58 -9.96 7.42
N ALA A 160 18.80 -10.19 7.95
CA ALA A 160 19.83 -10.97 7.32
C ALA A 160 19.21 -12.30 6.87
N ARG A 161 19.10 -12.43 5.54
CA ARG A 161 18.42 -13.50 4.82
C ARG A 161 18.51 -14.80 5.62
N PRO A 162 17.39 -15.36 6.11
CA PRO A 162 17.44 -16.59 6.89
C PRO A 162 18.24 -17.61 6.07
N THR A 163 19.22 -18.23 6.72
CA THR A 163 20.03 -19.30 6.12
C THR A 163 19.09 -20.23 5.38
N LEU A 164 19.26 -20.25 4.06
CA LEU A 164 18.48 -20.98 3.08
C LEU A 164 18.62 -22.49 3.29
N GLY A 165 18.04 -23.02 4.36
CA GLY A 165 17.72 -24.42 4.44
C GLY A 165 16.55 -24.69 3.49
N LYS A 166 16.62 -25.75 2.69
CA LYS A 166 15.47 -26.27 1.93
C LYS A 166 14.38 -26.67 2.94
N GLY A 167 13.55 -25.71 3.33
CA GLY A 167 12.45 -25.90 4.26
C GLY A 167 11.31 -26.68 3.63
N LYS A 168 10.14 -26.63 4.27
CA LYS A 168 8.87 -27.22 3.79
C LYS A 168 8.52 -26.87 2.33
N TRP A 169 9.07 -25.79 1.80
CA TRP A 169 8.78 -25.23 0.48
C TRP A 169 9.77 -25.65 -0.61
N GLY A 170 10.82 -26.43 -0.29
CA GLY A 170 11.79 -26.90 -1.27
C GLY A 170 12.48 -25.75 -2.01
N ASP A 171 12.38 -25.76 -3.34
CA ASP A 171 12.94 -24.75 -4.24
C ASP A 171 11.90 -23.73 -4.73
N MET A 172 10.71 -23.68 -4.10
CA MET A 172 9.64 -22.74 -4.47
C MET A 172 10.06 -21.29 -4.22
N LEU A 173 9.77 -20.42 -5.19
CA LEU A 173 10.00 -18.99 -5.11
C LEU A 173 8.74 -18.26 -4.61
N GLU A 174 8.90 -17.06 -4.06
CA GLU A 174 7.77 -16.23 -3.64
C GLU A 174 6.82 -15.95 -4.82
N GLU A 175 7.35 -15.79 -6.03
CA GLU A 175 6.57 -15.61 -7.28
C GLU A 175 5.79 -16.87 -7.71
N ASP A 176 6.06 -18.04 -7.14
CA ASP A 176 5.27 -19.25 -7.42
C ASP A 176 3.98 -19.31 -6.60
N LEU A 177 3.86 -18.48 -5.55
CA LEU A 177 2.72 -18.48 -4.63
C LEU A 177 1.46 -17.91 -5.31
N GLY A 178 0.45 -18.75 -5.47
CA GLY A 178 -0.82 -18.43 -6.11
C GLY A 178 -1.89 -17.96 -5.14
N GLY A 179 -2.77 -17.07 -5.60
CA GLY A 179 -3.85 -16.50 -4.78
C GLY A 179 -5.04 -17.43 -4.51
N TYR A 180 -5.08 -18.64 -5.07
CA TYR A 180 -6.27 -19.50 -5.00
C TYR A 180 -6.14 -20.59 -3.93
N GLY A 181 -6.22 -20.21 -2.65
CA GLY A 181 -6.13 -21.18 -1.56
C GLY A 181 -6.64 -20.66 -0.24
N CYS A 182 -7.08 -21.58 0.62
CA CYS A 182 -7.48 -21.26 2.00
C CYS A 182 -6.37 -21.54 3.03
N CYS A 183 -5.32 -22.27 2.62
CA CYS A 183 -4.19 -22.69 3.46
C CYS A 183 -2.89 -22.70 2.67
N ASP A 184 -1.78 -22.74 3.38
CA ASP A 184 -0.45 -23.00 2.84
C ASP A 184 -0.35 -24.33 2.07
N CYS A 185 -1.15 -25.33 2.43
CA CYS A 185 -1.21 -26.60 1.73
C CYS A 185 -1.68 -26.51 0.27
N CYS A 186 -2.46 -25.47 -0.06
CA CYS A 186 -2.96 -25.24 -1.42
C CYS A 186 -1.83 -24.96 -2.42
N HIS A 187 -0.70 -24.40 -1.97
CA HIS A 187 0.42 -23.98 -2.84
C HIS A 187 1.18 -25.17 -3.46
N THR A 188 1.14 -26.35 -2.86
CA THR A 188 1.90 -27.52 -3.32
C THR A 188 1.04 -28.66 -3.87
N HIS A 189 -0.28 -28.66 -3.62
CA HIS A 189 -1.12 -29.82 -3.95
C HIS A 189 -2.04 -29.56 -5.16
N CYS A 190 -2.97 -28.60 -5.13
CA CYS A 190 -3.85 -28.32 -6.29
C CYS A 190 -4.38 -26.87 -6.38
N GLY A 191 -4.16 -26.03 -5.36
CA GLY A 191 -4.69 -24.66 -5.31
C GLY A 191 -3.75 -23.60 -5.88
N ASN A 192 -2.57 -24.00 -6.36
CA ASN A 192 -1.58 -23.05 -6.84
C ASN A 192 -1.85 -22.55 -8.27
N ALA A 193 -3.05 -22.02 -8.52
CA ALA A 193 -3.52 -21.57 -9.82
C ALA A 193 -3.85 -20.07 -9.85
N GLY A 194 -3.99 -19.53 -11.06
CA GLY A 194 -4.32 -18.12 -11.28
C GLY A 194 -3.11 -17.18 -11.17
N ARG A 195 -3.38 -15.89 -10.96
CA ARG A 195 -2.33 -14.89 -10.79
C ARG A 195 -1.53 -15.14 -9.51
N LYS A 196 -0.24 -14.91 -9.62
CA LYS A 196 0.74 -15.16 -8.56
C LYS A 196 1.14 -13.90 -7.85
N PHE A 197 1.85 -14.07 -6.74
CA PHE A 197 2.53 -13.01 -6.05
C PHE A 197 3.37 -12.13 -7.01
N PRO A 198 3.42 -10.80 -6.80
CA PRO A 198 2.64 -10.03 -5.83
C PRO A 198 1.27 -9.60 -6.38
N HIS A 199 1.01 -9.83 -7.66
CA HIS A 199 -0.16 -9.35 -8.41
C HIS A 199 -1.32 -10.33 -8.41
N LEU A 200 -1.87 -10.61 -7.23
CA LEU A 200 -2.96 -11.56 -7.05
C LEU A 200 -4.25 -11.14 -7.77
N SER A 201 -5.16 -12.08 -7.98
CA SER A 201 -6.54 -11.75 -8.38
C SER A 201 -7.27 -11.03 -7.24
N PHE A 202 -8.40 -10.41 -7.55
CA PHE A 202 -9.29 -9.85 -6.52
C PHE A 202 -9.60 -10.87 -5.41
N THR A 203 -9.95 -12.11 -5.79
CA THR A 203 -10.19 -13.18 -4.84
C THR A 203 -8.94 -13.55 -4.04
N GLY A 204 -7.75 -13.52 -4.66
CA GLY A 204 -6.49 -13.78 -3.97
C GLY A 204 -6.17 -12.77 -2.88
N TYR A 205 -6.53 -11.49 -3.05
CA TYR A 205 -6.39 -10.48 -1.99
C TYR A 205 -7.41 -10.63 -0.86
N MET A 206 -8.52 -11.34 -1.08
CA MET A 206 -9.57 -11.56 -0.07
C MET A 206 -9.28 -12.76 0.85
N TYR A 207 -8.45 -13.70 0.40
CA TYR A 207 -8.18 -14.97 1.09
C TYR A 207 -6.66 -15.22 1.18
N LEU A 208 -5.93 -14.30 1.80
CA LEU A 208 -4.49 -14.45 1.95
C LEU A 208 -4.17 -15.65 2.84
N THR A 209 -3.46 -16.64 2.27
CA THR A 209 -2.79 -17.68 3.06
C THR A 209 -1.73 -17.05 3.96
N PRO A 210 -1.37 -17.67 5.11
CA PRO A 210 -0.30 -17.19 5.96
C PRO A 210 1.02 -16.93 5.23
N GLN A 211 1.38 -17.79 4.26
CA GLN A 211 2.59 -17.62 3.47
C GLN A 211 2.52 -16.42 2.50
N LEU A 212 1.38 -16.21 1.82
CA LEU A 212 1.18 -15.03 0.97
C LEU A 212 1.20 -13.74 1.79
N PHE A 213 0.53 -13.73 2.94
CA PHE A 213 0.56 -12.59 3.86
C PHE A 213 2.00 -12.26 4.29
N SER A 214 2.74 -13.27 4.74
CA SER A 214 4.14 -13.09 5.17
C SER A 214 5.02 -12.51 4.07
N SER A 215 4.88 -13.00 2.83
CA SER A 215 5.66 -12.53 1.68
C SER A 215 5.26 -11.09 1.29
N LEU A 216 3.96 -10.76 1.31
CA LEU A 216 3.47 -9.41 1.04
C LEU A 216 3.90 -8.40 2.09
N SER A 217 3.91 -8.77 3.37
CA SER A 217 4.39 -7.91 4.46
C SER A 217 5.86 -7.56 4.29
N ARG A 218 6.70 -8.54 3.94
CA ARG A 218 8.13 -8.33 3.70
C ARG A 218 8.37 -7.48 2.46
N LEU A 219 7.68 -7.77 1.35
CA LEU A 219 7.73 -6.91 0.17
C LEU A 219 7.33 -5.47 0.51
N GLY A 220 6.25 -5.28 1.26
CA GLY A 220 5.80 -3.96 1.70
C GLY A 220 6.86 -3.26 2.56
N HIS A 221 7.49 -3.98 3.49
CA HIS A 221 8.58 -3.47 4.32
C HIS A 221 9.77 -3.01 3.46
N ASP A 222 10.24 -3.88 2.56
CA ASP A 222 11.41 -3.62 1.70
C ASP A 222 11.18 -2.42 0.75
N LEU A 223 9.96 -2.26 0.21
CA LEU A 223 9.63 -1.15 -0.70
C LEU A 223 9.39 0.17 0.03
N SER A 224 8.99 0.14 1.31
CA SER A 224 8.51 1.33 2.00
C SER A 224 9.62 2.17 2.63
N GLU A 225 10.81 1.61 2.86
CA GLU A 225 11.88 2.30 3.60
C GLU A 225 12.21 3.68 3.00
N ALA A 226 12.51 3.73 1.70
CA ALA A 226 12.88 4.97 1.02
C ALA A 226 11.75 6.02 1.05
N ALA A 227 10.49 5.58 0.97
CA ALA A 227 9.33 6.45 1.08
C ALA A 227 9.10 6.97 2.50
N ILE A 228 9.29 6.12 3.52
CA ILE A 228 9.21 6.50 4.93
C ILE A 228 10.28 7.55 5.24
N GLN A 229 11.52 7.33 4.77
CA GLN A 229 12.58 8.32 4.90
C GLN A 229 12.20 9.64 4.21
N ALA A 230 11.66 9.60 2.98
CA ALA A 230 11.27 10.79 2.23
C ALA A 230 10.14 11.60 2.90
N VAL A 231 9.12 10.91 3.43
CA VAL A 231 7.96 11.57 4.06
C VAL A 231 8.30 12.12 5.45
N THR A 232 9.19 11.45 6.20
CA THR A 232 9.60 11.87 7.55
C THR A 232 10.71 12.91 7.54
N SER A 233 11.53 12.93 6.49
CA SER A 233 12.63 13.89 6.34
C SER A 233 12.14 15.34 6.46
N PRO A 234 12.88 16.19 7.19
CA PRO A 234 12.60 17.62 7.27
C PRO A 234 12.95 18.32 5.94
N GLY A 235 12.13 18.08 4.92
CA GLY A 235 12.15 18.84 3.67
C GLY A 235 11.41 20.16 3.84
N ARG A 236 11.94 21.24 3.29
CA ARG A 236 11.20 22.51 3.17
C ARG A 236 10.04 22.30 2.20
N CYS A 237 8.82 22.48 2.68
CA CYS A 237 7.67 22.75 1.84
C CYS A 237 7.88 24.15 1.26
N GLY A 238 8.43 24.22 0.05
CA GLY A 238 8.61 25.45 -0.72
C GLY A 238 7.32 25.91 -1.35
#